data_AF-A0AB37U899-F1
#
_entry.id   AF-A0AB37U899-F1
#
_cell.length_a   1.000
_cell.length_b   1.000
_cell.length_c   1.000
_cell.angle_alpha   90.00
_cell.angle_beta   90.00
_cell.angle_gamma   90.00
#
_symmetry.space_group_name_H-M   'P 1'
#
loop_
_entity.id
_entity.type
_entity.pdbx_description
1 polymer ?
#
loop_
_entity_poly.entity_id
_entity_poly.type
_entity_poly.pdbx_seq_one_letter_code
_entity_poly.pdbx_strand_id
1 'polypeptide(L)' 'MKSRQKKYLNNIVEQDYRGIKRLVKPAMGFKSFNTARRTIRGYEMTNMIRKGQIEKVEKGAVIERVKFIAEIFGVVA' A
#
# COMPACT_ATOMS: atom_id res chain seq x y z
N MET A 1 4.78 33.86 5.09
CA MET A 1 5.10 32.71 4.20
C MET A 1 5.31 31.36 4.91
N LYS A 2 5.31 31.26 6.26
CA LYS A 2 5.55 29.99 6.99
C LYS A 2 4.32 29.05 7.15
N SER A 3 3.09 29.54 7.00
CA SER A 3 1.89 28.68 7.17
C SER A 3 1.61 27.77 5.96
N ARG A 4 2.04 28.17 4.75
CA ARG A 4 1.80 27.41 3.50
C ARG A 4 2.61 26.11 3.45
N GLN A 5 3.85 26.11 3.93
CA GLN A 5 4.68 24.90 4.00
C GLN A 5 4.08 23.83 4.92
N LYS A 6 3.59 24.21 6.11
CA LYS A 6 2.92 23.28 7.04
C LYS A 6 1.70 22.63 6.40
N LYS A 7 0.88 23.41 5.67
CA LYS A 7 -0.30 22.89 4.97
C LYS A 7 0.07 21.93 3.84
N TYR A 8 1.12 22.23 3.07
CA TYR A 8 1.59 21.37 1.99
C TYR A 8 2.10 20.02 2.52
N LEU A 9 2.95 20.04 3.56
CA LEU A 9 3.43 18.81 4.20
C LEU A 9 2.29 17.98 4.77
N ASN A 10 1.32 18.64 5.43
CA ASN A 10 0.15 17.95 5.97
C ASN A 10 -0.70 17.32 4.87
N ASN A 11 -0.82 17.98 3.72
CA ASN A 11 -1.54 17.42 2.57
C ASN A 11 -0.85 16.18 1.98
N ILE A 12 0.48 16.15 1.90
CA ILE A 12 1.23 14.97 1.44
C ILE A 12 0.99 13.80 2.40
N VAL A 13 1.16 14.04 3.69
CA VAL A 13 0.98 13.03 4.73
C VAL A 13 -0.45 12.49 4.73
N GLU A 14 -1.45 13.37 4.69
CA GLU A 14 -2.86 12.95 4.61
C GLU A 14 -3.17 12.21 3.32
N GLN A 15 -2.56 12.59 2.19
CA GLN A 15 -2.76 11.91 0.92
C GLN A 15 -2.24 10.47 0.94
N ASP A 16 -1.07 10.22 1.55
CA ASP A 16 -0.54 8.87 1.72
C ASP A 16 -1.45 8.01 2.60
N TYR A 17 -2.02 8.58 3.67
CA TYR A 17 -2.93 7.85 4.55
C TYR A 17 -4.33 7.61 3.97
N ARG A 18 -4.76 8.35 2.93
CA ARG A 18 -6.11 8.20 2.35
C ARG A 18 -6.40 6.79 1.87
N GLY A 19 -5.42 6.10 1.28
CA GLY A 19 -5.59 4.73 0.80
C GLY A 19 -5.92 3.77 1.94
N ILE A 20 -5.13 3.83 3.02
CA ILE A 20 -5.33 3.01 4.22
C ILE A 20 -6.67 3.36 4.89
N LYS A 21 -6.98 4.65 5.07
CA LYS A 21 -8.26 5.09 5.67
C LYS A 21 -9.48 4.58 4.89
N ARG A 22 -9.43 4.54 3.55
CA ARG A 22 -10.52 3.99 2.72
C ARG A 22 -10.76 2.51 2.94
N LEU A 23 -9.70 1.72 3.17
CA LEU A 23 -9.79 0.27 3.33
C LEU A 23 -10.15 -0.12 4.77
N VAL A 24 -9.71 0.68 5.76
CA VAL A 24 -9.93 0.41 7.18
C VAL A 24 -11.30 0.89 7.67
N LYS A 25 -11.83 1.99 7.13
CA LYS A 25 -13.16 2.52 7.50
C LYS A 25 -14.31 1.49 7.40
N PRO A 26 -14.49 0.77 6.27
CA PRO A 26 -15.55 -0.24 6.18
C PRO A 26 -15.28 -1.47 7.06
N ALA A 27 -14.02 -1.73 7.43
CA ALA A 27 -13.63 -2.83 8.30
C ALA A 27 -13.80 -2.52 9.81
N MET A 28 -14.34 -1.34 10.17
CA MET A 28 -14.47 -0.84 11.56
C MET A 28 -13.12 -0.77 12.31
N GLY A 29 -12.01 -0.55 11.60
CA GLY A 29 -10.69 -0.49 12.23
C GLY A 29 -9.97 -1.84 12.30
N PHE A 30 -8.92 -1.89 13.11
CA PHE A 30 -8.16 -3.10 13.38
C PHE A 30 -8.42 -3.57 14.82
N LYS A 31 -8.60 -4.87 15.01
CA LYS A 31 -8.84 -5.46 16.35
C LYS A 31 -7.62 -5.35 17.29
N SER A 32 -6.41 -5.24 16.76
CA SER A 32 -5.18 -5.10 17.55
C SER A 32 -4.10 -4.36 16.78
N PHE A 33 -3.12 -3.81 17.50
CA PHE A 33 -1.93 -3.18 16.90
C PHE A 33 -1.14 -4.16 16.03
N ASN A 34 -1.01 -5.42 16.45
CA ASN A 34 -0.30 -6.44 15.68
C ASN A 34 -0.98 -6.73 14.35
N THR A 35 -2.32 -6.81 14.34
CA THR A 35 -3.11 -6.96 13.11
C THR A 35 -2.93 -5.73 12.22
N ALA A 36 -3.04 -4.53 12.79
CA ALA A 36 -2.84 -3.28 12.05
C ALA A 36 -1.47 -3.25 11.36
N ARG A 37 -0.40 -3.55 12.10
CA ARG A 37 0.97 -3.54 11.60
C ARG A 37 1.18 -4.53 10.45
N ARG A 38 0.66 -5.76 10.56
CA ARG A 38 0.74 -6.77 9.51
C ARG A 38 -0.02 -6.34 8.26
N THR A 39 -1.24 -5.83 8.42
CA THR A 39 -2.07 -5.39 7.30
C THR A 39 -1.47 -4.18 6.58
N ILE A 40 -0.96 -3.19 7.31
CA ILE A 40 -0.29 -2.01 6.72
C ILE A 40 0.94 -2.45 5.91
N ARG A 41 1.78 -3.35 6.44
CA ARG A 41 2.91 -3.91 5.69
C ARG A 41 2.50 -4.60 4.39
N GLY A 42 1.41 -5.38 4.42
CA GLY A 42 0.87 -6.00 3.21
C GLY A 42 0.42 -4.98 2.16
N TYR A 43 -0.20 -3.88 2.60
CA TYR A 43 -0.57 -2.78 1.70
C TYR A 43 0.63 -2.05 1.12
N GLU A 44 1.67 -1.79 1.92
CA GLU A 44 2.93 -1.21 1.45
C GLU A 44 3.57 -2.10 0.39
N MET A 45 3.68 -3.41 0.63
CA MET A 45 4.19 -4.38 -0.34
C MET A 45 3.39 -4.36 -1.65
N THR A 46 2.06 -4.37 -1.55
CA THR A 46 1.17 -4.31 -2.73
C THR A 46 1.38 -3.01 -3.53
N ASN A 47 1.58 -1.89 -2.83
CA ASN A 47 1.87 -0.61 -3.46
C ASN A 47 3.25 -0.56 -4.13
N MET A 48 4.27 -1.16 -3.51
CA MET A 48 5.62 -1.27 -4.11
C MET A 48 5.58 -2.10 -5.41
N ILE A 49 4.87 -3.23 -5.39
CA ILE A 49 4.62 -4.05 -6.59
C ILE A 49 3.91 -3.21 -7.66
N ARG A 50 2.84 -2.50 -7.31
CA ARG A 50 2.06 -1.68 -8.26
C ARG A 50 2.90 -0.56 -8.89
N LYS A 51 3.83 0.01 -8.14
CA LYS A 51 4.71 1.10 -8.60
C LYS A 51 5.89 0.60 -9.43
N GLY A 52 6.13 -0.72 -9.49
CA GLY A 52 7.30 -1.31 -10.12
C GLY A 52 8.58 -1.06 -9.35
N GLN A 53 8.50 -0.96 -8.02
CA GLN A 53 9.65 -0.75 -7.13
C GLN A 53 10.37 -2.07 -6.78
N ILE A 54 9.97 -3.17 -7.40
CA ILE A 54 10.55 -4.49 -7.19
C ILE A 54 11.17 -4.90 -8.54
N GLU A 55 12.42 -5.32 -8.52
CA GLU A 55 13.20 -5.67 -9.73
C GLU A 55 12.49 -6.65 -10.67
N LYS A 56 11.62 -7.52 -10.13
CA LYS A 56 10.90 -8.56 -10.88
C LYS A 56 9.58 -8.11 -11.53
N VAL A 57 9.09 -6.89 -11.26
CA VAL A 57 7.78 -6.46 -11.76
C VAL A 57 7.89 -5.05 -12.31
N GLU A 58 7.88 -4.91 -13.64
CA GLU A 58 7.86 -3.59 -14.27
C GLU A 58 6.51 -2.89 -14.07
N LYS A 59 6.55 -1.56 -14.05
CA LYS A 59 5.35 -0.74 -13.91
C LYS A 59 4.46 -0.89 -15.14
N GLY A 60 3.30 -1.51 -14.96
CA GLY A 60 2.33 -1.75 -16.03
C GLY A 60 2.34 -3.19 -16.57
N ALA A 61 3.31 -4.01 -16.16
CA ALA A 61 3.36 -5.43 -16.49
C ALA A 61 2.37 -6.23 -15.61
N VAL A 62 1.08 -6.18 -15.98
CA VAL A 62 -0.01 -6.81 -15.21
C VAL A 62 0.17 -8.33 -15.11
N ILE A 63 0.61 -8.98 -16.19
CA ILE A 63 0.81 -10.43 -16.22
C ILE A 63 1.94 -10.85 -15.27
N GLU A 64 3.07 -10.15 -15.31
CA GLU A 64 4.21 -10.41 -14.42
C GLU A 64 3.85 -10.17 -12.97
N ARG A 65 3.09 -9.12 -12.68
CA ARG A 65 2.55 -8.86 -11.35
C ARG A 65 1.69 -10.01 -10.84
N VAL A 66 0.78 -10.54 -11.66
CA VAL A 66 -0.09 -11.65 -11.26
C VAL A 66 0.74 -12.91 -11.00
N LYS A 67 1.69 -13.23 -11.89
CA LYS A 67 2.61 -14.38 -11.72
C LYS A 67 3.45 -14.26 -10.44
N PHE A 68 4.01 -13.08 -10.19
CA PHE A 68 4.82 -12.82 -8.98
C PHE A 68 4.00 -12.94 -7.69
N ILE A 69 2.76 -12.44 -7.70
CA ILE A 69 1.85 -12.60 -6.56
C ILE A 69 1.50 -14.08 -6.34
N ALA A 70 1.19 -14.81 -7.41
CA ALA A 70 0.90 -16.24 -7.33
C ALA A 70 2.09 -17.04 -6.75
N GLU A 71 3.32 -16.71 -7.15
CA GLU A 71 4.56 -17.28 -6.62
C GLU A 71 4.70 -17.03 -5.10
N ILE A 72 4.52 -15.77 -4.65
CA ILE A 72 4.62 -15.40 -3.22
C ILE A 72 3.63 -16.20 -2.36
N PHE A 73 2.39 -16.35 -2.83
CA PHE A 73 1.33 -17.01 -2.07
C PHE A 73 1.30 -18.53 -2.28
N GLY A 74 2.20 -19.10 -3.10
CA GLY A 74 2.21 -20.52 -3.43
C GLY A 74 0.91 -21.00 -4.09
N VAL A 75 0.15 -20.07 -4.69
CA VAL A 75 -1.08 -20.38 -5.41
C VAL A 75 -0.67 -20.74 -6.84
N VAL A 76 -0.14 -21.94 -7.00
CA VAL A 76 0.13 -22.49 -8.32
C VAL A 76 -1.22 -22.73 -9.01
N ALA A 77 -1.42 -22.08 -10.16
CA ALA A 77 -2.49 -22.42 -11.09
C ALA A 77 -2.07 -23.61 -11.96
#